data_AF-A0A183AM78-F1
#
_entry.id   AF-A0A183AM78-F1
#
_cell.length_a   1.000
_cell.length_b   1.000
_cell.length_c   1.000
_cell.angle_alpha   90.00
_cell.angle_beta   90.00
_cell.angle_gamma   90.00
#
_symmetry.space_group_name_H-M   'P 1'
#
loop_
_entity.id
_entity.type
_entity.pdbx_description
1 polymer ?
#
loop_
_entity_poly.entity_id
_entity_poly.type
_entity_poly.pdbx_seq_one_letter_code
_entity_poly.pdbx_strand_id
1 'polypeptide(L)'
;MLHTDLRKKDIQKFRGDPLKYWSFMRCFSTSVDCLPMEDDAKLVYLIQFCEVLAKEAIEDLVILDGQEGYKRAKETLKKRFGQNHVIAGALINRITDGAPILINDNLSLLTMAQQMRVCEATLTQLNYESDMNAYRTLKCIVRRLPRTLQLK
;
A
#
# COMPACT_ATOMS: atom_id res chain seq x y z
N MET A 1 -23.69 27.65 7.11
CA MET A 1 -22.59 27.04 7.88
C MET A 1 -22.87 25.55 8.08
N LEU A 2 -22.54 24.70 7.11
CA LEU A 2 -22.61 23.24 7.24
C LEU A 2 -21.69 22.65 6.17
N HIS A 3 -20.45 22.26 6.48
CA HIS A 3 -19.66 21.36 5.59
C HIS A 3 -18.33 20.82 6.18
N THR A 4 -17.94 21.16 7.41
CA THR A 4 -16.58 20.84 7.91
C THR A 4 -16.45 19.50 8.65
N ASP A 5 -17.54 18.86 9.06
CA ASP A 5 -17.47 17.65 9.90
C ASP A 5 -17.29 16.31 9.14
N LEU A 6 -17.40 16.33 7.80
CA LEU A 6 -17.46 15.08 7.02
C LEU A 6 -16.12 14.60 6.46
N ARG A 7 -15.10 15.45 6.28
CA ARG A 7 -13.87 15.05 5.54
C ARG A 7 -12.87 14.20 6.33
N LYS A 8 -12.92 14.20 7.67
CA LYS A 8 -11.95 13.48 8.52
C LYS A 8 -12.31 12.03 8.83
N LYS A 9 -13.60 11.66 8.71
CA LYS A 9 -14.09 10.34 9.18
C LYS A 9 -13.71 9.17 8.27
N ASP A 10 -13.35 9.44 7.02
CA ASP A 10 -13.12 8.39 6.01
C ASP A 10 -11.65 8.06 5.74
N ILE A 11 -10.70 8.73 6.40
CA ILE A 11 -9.27 8.41 6.24
C ILE A 11 -8.94 7.19 7.10
N GLN A 12 -8.71 6.05 6.46
CA GLN A 12 -8.23 4.85 7.14
C GLN A 12 -6.83 5.07 7.72
N LYS A 13 -6.58 4.50 8.90
CA LYS A 13 -5.25 4.51 9.54
C LYS A 13 -4.24 3.77 8.69
N PHE A 14 -3.04 4.33 8.57
CA PHE A 14 -1.95 3.74 7.80
C PHE A 14 -0.89 3.16 8.72
N ARG A 15 -0.69 1.84 8.62
CA ARG A 15 0.24 1.08 9.48
C ARG A 15 1.59 0.77 8.81
N GLY A 16 1.80 1.25 7.57
CA GLY A 16 3.01 0.98 6.78
C GLY A 16 2.89 -0.13 5.73
N ASP A 17 1.69 -0.62 5.41
CA ASP A 17 1.49 -1.61 4.33
C ASP A 17 1.70 -0.96 2.94
N PRO A 18 2.72 -1.35 2.15
CA PRO A 18 2.95 -0.78 0.83
C PRO A 18 1.74 -0.88 -0.11
N LEU A 19 0.92 -1.93 0.02
CA LEU A 19 -0.28 -2.13 -0.82
C LEU A 19 -1.39 -1.12 -0.51
N LYS A 20 -1.33 -0.46 0.65
CA LYS A 20 -2.29 0.55 1.08
C LYS A 20 -1.79 1.99 0.91
N TYR A 21 -0.49 2.18 0.64
CA TYR A 21 0.15 3.48 0.58
C TYR A 21 -0.56 4.48 -0.35
N TRP A 22 -0.78 4.10 -1.62
CA TRP A 22 -1.39 5.01 -2.60
C TRP A 22 -2.83 5.39 -2.25
N SER A 23 -3.60 4.42 -1.75
CA SER A 23 -4.98 4.68 -1.29
C SER A 23 -4.96 5.65 -0.12
N PHE A 24 -4.10 5.41 0.86
CA PHE A 24 -3.96 6.28 2.03
C PHE A 24 -3.56 7.70 1.64
N MET A 25 -2.47 7.87 0.88
CA MET A 25 -1.98 9.18 0.49
C MET A 25 -3.00 9.94 -0.36
N ARG A 26 -3.72 9.26 -1.26
CA ARG A 26 -4.78 9.90 -2.05
C ARG A 26 -5.91 10.40 -1.16
N CYS A 27 -6.44 9.56 -0.26
CA CYS A 27 -7.48 9.94 0.70
C CYS A 27 -7.03 11.08 1.60
N PHE A 28 -5.80 11.00 2.13
CA PHE A 28 -5.23 12.04 2.98
C PHE A 28 -5.11 13.37 2.24
N SER A 29 -4.56 13.37 1.01
CA SER A 29 -4.39 14.61 0.27
C SER A 29 -5.73 15.26 -0.09
N THR A 30 -6.74 14.49 -0.51
CA THR A 30 -8.07 15.04 -0.83
C THR A 30 -8.81 15.61 0.38
N SER A 31 -8.52 15.08 1.58
CA SER A 31 -9.22 15.45 2.80
C SER A 31 -8.50 16.49 3.64
N VAL A 32 -7.16 16.53 3.60
CA VAL A 32 -6.30 17.37 4.46
C VAL A 32 -5.36 18.27 3.65
N ASP A 33 -4.62 17.77 2.66
CA ASP A 33 -3.69 18.64 1.88
C ASP A 33 -4.42 19.78 1.19
N CYS A 34 -5.65 19.53 0.70
CA CYS A 34 -6.44 20.52 -0.01
C CYS A 34 -7.08 21.59 0.90
N LEU A 35 -6.92 21.50 2.22
CA LEU A 35 -7.46 22.49 3.16
C LEU A 35 -6.50 23.68 3.30
N PRO A 36 -7.00 24.92 3.42
CA PRO A 36 -6.18 26.10 3.70
C PRO A 36 -5.74 26.09 5.17
N MET A 37 -4.75 25.25 5.45
CA MET A 37 -4.21 24.95 6.79
C MET A 37 -2.70 25.08 6.76
N GLU A 38 -2.13 25.52 7.88
CA GLU A 38 -0.67 25.57 8.08
C GLU A 38 -0.05 24.17 8.04
N ASP A 39 1.19 24.10 7.58
CA ASP A 39 1.87 22.82 7.38
C ASP A 39 2.16 22.09 8.71
N ASP A 40 2.34 22.81 9.82
CA ASP A 40 2.41 22.23 11.17
C ASP A 40 1.17 21.42 11.52
N ALA A 41 -0.02 22.00 11.28
CA ALA A 41 -1.27 21.30 11.55
C ALA A 41 -1.47 20.12 10.60
N LYS A 42 -1.09 20.24 9.32
CA LYS A 42 -1.12 19.10 8.37
C LYS A 42 -0.18 17.98 8.80
N LEU A 43 1.01 18.30 9.30
CA LEU A 43 1.96 17.33 9.83
C LEU A 43 1.38 16.59 11.04
N VAL A 44 0.79 17.30 11.99
CA VAL A 44 0.12 16.66 13.15
C VAL A 44 -1.00 15.73 12.70
N TYR A 45 -1.83 16.13 11.72
CA TYR A 45 -2.84 15.22 11.16
C TYR A 45 -2.21 14.00 10.49
N LEU A 46 -1.16 14.18 9.68
CA LEU A 46 -0.50 13.08 8.99
C LEU A 46 0.03 12.04 10.01
N ILE A 47 0.68 12.51 11.08
CA ILE A 47 1.16 11.67 12.19
C ILE A 47 -0.02 10.96 12.87
N GLN A 48 -1.13 11.65 13.13
CA GLN A 48 -2.31 11.08 13.79
C GLN A 48 -2.95 9.95 12.96
N PHE A 49 -2.94 10.05 11.63
CA PHE A 49 -3.48 9.01 10.75
C PHE A 49 -2.48 7.87 10.47
N CYS A 50 -1.22 8.01 10.88
CA CYS A 50 -0.24 6.94 10.85
C CYS A 50 -0.21 6.15 12.17
N GLU A 51 0.14 4.88 12.09
CA GLU A 51 0.27 3.96 13.23
C GLU A 51 1.48 3.05 13.05
N VAL A 52 1.97 2.48 14.16
CA VAL A 52 3.07 1.50 14.18
C VAL A 52 4.26 2.01 13.36
N LEU A 53 4.74 1.23 12.40
CA LEU A 53 5.92 1.52 11.57
C LEU A 53 5.80 2.81 10.77
N ALA A 54 4.57 3.19 10.37
CA ALA A 54 4.36 4.44 9.65
C ALA A 54 4.48 5.65 10.57
N LYS A 55 3.98 5.54 11.80
CA LYS A 55 4.05 6.63 12.79
C LYS A 55 5.49 6.82 13.29
N GLU A 56 6.13 5.73 13.69
CA GLU A 56 7.55 5.71 14.10
C GLU A 56 8.47 6.33 13.03
N ALA A 57 8.10 6.23 11.75
CA ALA A 57 8.90 6.80 10.67
C ALA A 57 8.87 8.33 10.61
N ILE A 58 7.85 8.99 11.15
CA ILE A 58 7.61 10.42 10.91
C ILE A 58 7.30 11.24 12.17
N GLU A 59 7.06 10.60 13.32
CA GLU A 59 6.59 11.31 14.51
C GLU A 59 7.58 12.35 15.05
N ASP A 60 8.88 12.06 14.98
CA ASP A 60 9.94 12.98 15.42
C ASP A 60 10.12 14.19 14.49
N LEU A 61 9.51 14.19 13.30
CA LEU A 61 9.61 15.30 12.35
C LEU A 61 8.83 16.54 12.80
N VAL A 62 8.00 16.43 13.84
CA VAL A 62 7.31 17.55 14.49
C VAL A 62 8.25 18.57 15.14
N ILE A 63 9.53 18.21 15.34
CA ILE A 63 10.56 19.10 15.89
C ILE A 63 11.04 20.13 14.85
N LEU A 64 10.86 19.83 13.55
CA LEU A 64 11.24 20.71 12.46
C LEU A 64 10.19 21.81 12.26
N ASP A 65 10.53 22.85 11.50
CA ASP A 65 9.53 23.82 11.06
C ASP A 65 8.42 23.13 10.25
N GLY A 66 7.19 23.64 10.31
CA GLY A 66 6.04 22.98 9.70
C GLY A 66 6.20 22.65 8.23
N GLN A 67 6.80 23.55 7.44
CA GLN A 67 6.99 23.36 6.01
C GLN A 67 7.98 22.21 5.72
N GLU A 68 9.16 22.24 6.37
CA GLU A 68 10.17 21.20 6.20
C GLU A 68 9.74 19.86 6.82
N GLY A 69 9.19 19.89 8.03
CA GLY A 69 8.68 18.73 8.75
C GLY A 69 7.60 18.00 7.94
N TYR A 70 6.63 18.75 7.42
CA TYR A 70 5.55 18.18 6.62
C TYR A 70 6.06 17.60 5.29
N LYS A 71 6.94 18.33 4.61
CA LYS A 71 7.58 17.85 3.38
C LYS A 71 8.36 16.56 3.62
N ARG A 72 9.24 16.53 4.63
CA ARG A 72 10.04 15.36 4.98
C ARG A 72 9.20 14.18 5.41
N ALA A 73 8.07 14.40 6.10
CA ALA A 73 7.16 13.32 6.48
C ALA A 73 6.59 12.61 5.25
N LYS A 74 6.09 13.37 4.26
CA LYS A 74 5.59 12.81 3.00
C LYS A 74 6.69 12.08 2.22
N GLU A 75 7.88 12.66 2.14
CA GLU A 75 9.04 12.02 1.49
C GLU A 75 9.45 10.72 2.18
N THR A 76 9.45 10.71 3.51
CA THR A 76 9.81 9.53 4.31
C THR A 76 8.81 8.39 4.14
N LEU A 77 7.50 8.68 4.19
CA LEU A 77 6.46 7.69 3.91
C LEU A 77 6.60 7.14 2.49
N LYS A 78 6.83 8.00 1.49
CA LYS A 78 7.05 7.58 0.11
C LYS A 78 8.29 6.70 -0.01
N LYS A 79 9.39 7.07 0.62
CA LYS A 79 10.66 6.33 0.57
C LYS A 79 10.57 4.96 1.22
N ARG A 80 9.88 4.82 2.35
CA ARG A 80 9.75 3.55 3.06
C ARG A 80 8.68 2.62 2.48
N PHE A 81 7.53 3.16 2.09
CA PHE A 81 6.34 2.34 1.80
C PHE A 81 5.78 2.56 0.39
N GLY A 82 6.08 3.71 -0.21
CA GLY A 82 5.47 4.17 -1.47
C GLY A 82 6.33 4.03 -2.71
N GLN A 83 7.53 3.45 -2.60
CA GLN A 83 8.41 3.24 -3.75
C GLN A 83 7.83 2.16 -4.67
N ASN A 84 7.88 2.39 -5.98
CA ASN A 84 7.31 1.45 -6.95
C ASN A 84 7.86 0.02 -6.78
N HIS A 85 9.18 -0.13 -6.57
CA HIS A 85 9.79 -1.44 -6.33
C HIS A 85 9.32 -2.11 -5.03
N VAL A 86 9.06 -1.34 -3.97
CA VAL A 86 8.54 -1.87 -2.69
C VAL A 86 7.11 -2.38 -2.88
N ILE A 87 6.28 -1.60 -3.58
CA ILE A 87 4.89 -1.97 -3.88
C ILE A 87 4.84 -3.18 -4.81
N ALA A 88 5.67 -3.19 -5.86
CA ALA A 88 5.79 -4.31 -6.78
C ALA A 88 6.19 -5.60 -6.05
N GLY A 89 7.21 -5.53 -5.19
CA GLY A 89 7.63 -6.66 -4.36
C GLY A 89 6.52 -7.15 -3.43
N ALA A 90 5.78 -6.25 -2.78
CA ALA A 90 4.65 -6.61 -1.92
C ALA A 90 3.50 -7.29 -2.71
N LEU A 91 3.21 -6.83 -3.93
CA LEU A 91 2.19 -7.43 -4.79
C LEU A 91 2.59 -8.83 -5.25
N ILE A 92 3.85 -9.01 -5.65
CA ILE A 92 4.40 -10.32 -6.03
C ILE A 92 4.35 -11.26 -4.83
N ASN A 93 4.85 -10.84 -3.67
CA ASN A 93 4.83 -11.64 -2.44
C ASN A 93 3.40 -12.06 -2.06
N ARG A 94 2.41 -11.20 -2.24
CA ARG A 94 1.00 -11.55 -1.96
C ARG A 94 0.51 -12.76 -2.76
N ILE A 95 0.97 -12.91 -4.01
CA ILE A 95 0.57 -14.03 -4.88
C ILE A 95 1.55 -15.20 -4.85
N THR A 96 2.80 -15.02 -4.43
CA THR A 96 3.83 -16.07 -4.38
C THR A 96 4.03 -16.69 -3.01
N ASP A 97 3.75 -15.96 -1.94
CA ASP A 97 3.94 -16.40 -0.55
C ASP A 97 2.69 -17.08 0.02
N GLY A 98 2.91 -18.03 0.93
CA GLY A 98 1.86 -18.80 1.60
C GLY A 98 1.74 -20.25 1.13
N ALA A 99 0.94 -21.01 1.88
CA ALA A 99 0.75 -22.44 1.66
C ALA A 99 0.02 -22.73 0.33
N PRO A 100 0.22 -23.93 -0.25
CA PRO A 100 -0.58 -24.40 -1.38
C PRO A 100 -2.07 -24.43 -1.04
N ILE A 101 -2.88 -23.98 -2.00
CA ILE A 101 -4.34 -24.01 -1.92
C ILE A 101 -4.80 -25.47 -1.99
N LEU A 102 -5.76 -25.83 -1.15
CA LEU A 102 -6.34 -27.17 -1.10
C LEU A 102 -7.25 -27.43 -2.31
N ILE A 103 -7.37 -28.70 -2.70
CA ILE A 103 -8.10 -29.13 -3.92
C ILE A 103 -9.57 -28.68 -3.94
N ASN A 104 -10.21 -28.56 -2.77
CA ASN A 104 -11.62 -28.18 -2.66
C ASN A 104 -11.82 -26.75 -2.13
N ASP A 105 -10.74 -25.96 -1.99
CA ASP A 105 -10.83 -24.58 -1.51
C ASP A 105 -11.01 -23.60 -2.69
N ASN A 106 -12.21 -23.65 -3.26
CA ASN A 106 -12.59 -22.80 -4.38
C ASN A 106 -12.55 -21.30 -4.03
N LEU A 107 -12.78 -20.94 -2.76
CA LEU A 107 -12.77 -19.55 -2.30
C LEU A 107 -11.36 -18.98 -2.30
N SER A 108 -10.38 -19.72 -1.77
CA SER A 108 -8.97 -19.32 -1.82
C SER A 108 -8.45 -19.26 -3.25
N LEU A 109 -8.86 -20.19 -4.12
CA LEU A 109 -8.50 -20.18 -5.54
C LEU A 109 -9.03 -18.94 -6.27
N LEU A 110 -10.32 -18.60 -6.07
CA LEU A 110 -10.92 -17.39 -6.63
C LEU A 110 -10.24 -16.13 -6.10
N THR A 111 -9.94 -16.10 -4.79
CA THR A 111 -9.24 -14.98 -4.15
C THR A 111 -7.85 -14.80 -4.76
N MET A 112 -7.09 -15.88 -4.97
CA MET A 112 -5.78 -15.84 -5.60
C MET A 112 -5.87 -15.33 -7.04
N ALA A 113 -6.83 -15.83 -7.83
CA ALA A 113 -7.06 -15.35 -9.21
C ALA A 113 -7.39 -13.84 -9.25
N GLN A 114 -8.21 -13.36 -8.31
CA GLN A 114 -8.50 -11.92 -8.19
C GLN A 114 -7.23 -11.12 -7.83
N GLN A 115 -6.41 -11.62 -6.91
CA GLN A 115 -5.16 -10.97 -6.52
C GLN A 115 -4.16 -10.92 -7.69
N MET A 116 -4.08 -11.98 -8.50
CA MET A 116 -3.23 -12.01 -9.70
C MET A 116 -3.65 -10.93 -10.72
N ARG A 117 -4.95 -10.77 -10.98
CA ARG A 117 -5.45 -9.72 -11.89
C ARG A 117 -5.12 -8.31 -11.40
N VAL A 118 -5.28 -8.07 -10.10
CA VAL A 118 -4.91 -6.77 -9.49
C VAL A 118 -3.40 -6.55 -9.55
N CYS A 119 -2.61 -7.59 -9.31
CA CYS A 119 -1.15 -7.56 -9.39
C CYS A 119 -0.69 -7.17 -10.79
N GLU A 120 -1.19 -7.86 -11.82
CA GLU A 120 -0.90 -7.58 -13.24
C GLU A 120 -1.21 -6.12 -13.58
N ALA A 121 -2.45 -5.68 -13.38
CA ALA A 121 -2.88 -4.33 -13.73
C ALA A 121 -2.03 -3.25 -13.03
N THR A 122 -1.65 -3.49 -11.77
CA THR A 122 -0.84 -2.52 -11.01
C THR A 122 0.62 -2.53 -11.47
N LEU A 123 1.22 -3.71 -11.71
CA LEU A 123 2.61 -3.81 -12.16
C LEU A 123 2.80 -3.21 -13.55
N THR A 124 1.84 -3.36 -14.47
CA THR A 124 1.85 -2.66 -15.76
C THR A 124 1.86 -1.15 -15.58
N GLN A 125 1.01 -0.59 -14.69
CA GLN A 125 1.02 0.85 -14.42
C GLN A 125 2.32 1.35 -13.78
N LEU A 126 3.02 0.51 -13.03
CA LEU A 126 4.29 0.86 -12.39
C LEU A 126 5.53 0.63 -13.29
N ASN A 127 5.35 0.04 -14.48
CA ASN A 127 6.42 -0.47 -15.37
C ASN A 127 7.27 -1.61 -14.77
N TYR A 128 6.64 -2.52 -14.01
CA TYR A 128 7.27 -3.71 -13.39
C TYR A 128 6.70 -5.03 -13.94
N GLU A 129 6.13 -5.02 -15.14
CA GLU A 129 5.52 -6.19 -15.79
C GLU A 129 6.51 -7.36 -16.01
N SER A 130 7.79 -7.09 -16.22
CA SER A 130 8.85 -8.11 -16.31
C SER A 130 9.01 -8.94 -15.04
N ASP A 131 8.76 -8.34 -13.87
CA ASP A 131 8.97 -9.00 -12.57
C ASP A 131 7.85 -10.00 -12.26
N MET A 132 6.64 -9.73 -12.76
CA MET A 132 5.53 -10.68 -12.71
C MET A 132 5.78 -11.90 -13.61
N ASN A 133 6.28 -11.63 -14.81
CA ASN A 133 6.55 -12.65 -15.83
C ASN A 133 7.88 -13.39 -15.62
N ALA A 134 8.64 -13.01 -14.59
CA ALA A 134 9.86 -13.71 -14.22
C ALA A 134 9.54 -15.18 -13.90
N TYR A 135 10.34 -16.09 -14.46
CA TYR A 135 10.18 -17.54 -14.25
C TYR A 135 10.07 -17.92 -12.77
N ARG A 136 10.82 -17.24 -11.89
CA ARG A 136 10.76 -17.46 -10.43
C ARG A 136 9.38 -17.15 -9.87
N THR A 137 8.78 -16.02 -10.25
CA THR A 137 7.44 -15.60 -9.84
C THR A 137 6.39 -16.60 -10.30
N LEU A 138 6.41 -16.96 -11.60
CA LEU A 138 5.49 -17.95 -12.17
C LEU A 138 5.61 -19.32 -11.49
N LYS A 139 6.85 -19.77 -11.22
CA LYS A 139 7.09 -21.04 -10.51
C LYS A 139 6.51 -21.04 -9.09
N CYS A 140 6.62 -19.94 -8.35
CA CYS A 140 6.03 -19.83 -7.02
C CYS A 140 4.50 -19.78 -7.06
N ILE A 141 3.92 -19.08 -8.04
CA ILE A 141 2.47 -19.07 -8.27
C ILE A 141 1.95 -20.48 -8.54
N VAL A 142 2.60 -21.23 -9.46
CA VAL A 142 2.20 -22.61 -9.76
C VAL A 142 2.24 -23.48 -8.51
N ARG A 143 3.28 -23.37 -7.68
CA ARG A 143 3.39 -24.13 -6.41
C ARG A 143 2.26 -23.86 -5.43
N ARG A 144 1.62 -22.70 -5.51
CA ARG A 144 0.48 -22.35 -4.66
C ARG A 144 -0.86 -22.90 -5.17
N LEU A 145 -0.97 -23.24 -6.45
CA LEU A 145 -2.20 -23.82 -7.00
C LEU A 145 -2.48 -25.19 -6.38
N PRO A 146 -3.74 -25.65 -6.37
CA PRO A 146 -4.06 -27.03 -6.06
C PRO A 146 -3.25 -28.02 -6.90
N ARG A 147 -2.84 -29.15 -6.33
CA ARG A 147 -2.05 -30.18 -7.04
C ARG A 147 -2.66 -30.64 -8.36
N THR A 148 -3.99 -30.60 -8.49
CA THR A 148 -4.71 -30.94 -9.72
C THR A 148 -4.50 -29.93 -10.85
N LEU A 149 -4.13 -28.68 -10.52
CA LEU A 149 -3.87 -27.58 -11.45
C LEU A 149 -2.37 -27.28 -11.62
N GLN A 150 -1.52 -27.87 -10.78
CA GLN A 150 -0.08 -27.91 -10.97
C GLN A 150 0.21 -28.86 -12.13
N LEU A 151 0.21 -28.34 -13.36
CA LEU A 151 0.53 -29.13 -14.57
C LEU A 151 1.86 -29.88 -14.38
N LYS A 152 1.87 -31.13 -14.85
CA LYS A 152 3.06 -31.99 -14.95
C LYS A 152 4.06 -31.45 -15.96
#